data_AF-A0AA88ISK0-F1
#
_entry.id   AF-A0AA88ISK0-F1
#
_cell.length_a   1.000
_cell.length_b   1.000
_cell.length_c   1.000
_cell.angle_alpha   90.00
_cell.angle_beta   90.00
_cell.angle_gamma   90.00
#
_symmetry.space_group_name_H-M   'P 1'
#
loop_
_entity.id
_entity.type
_entity.pdbx_description
1 polymer ?
#
loop_
_entity_poly.entity_id
_entity_poly.type
_entity_poly.pdbx_seq_one_letter_code
_entity_poly.pdbx_strand_id
1 'polypeptide(L)'
;MESRASLSILALLIGFTQALYLNQPEHVDITSRILTINNGSSKELLEGDILLPRTRNALVCSDNSCFWKKSSNGLVQVPYVLSNVFSSSDRTVITNAMAFFHNKTCIRFVSRTNQTDYLSIESKDGCYSYVGKTGGAQVVSLSRLGCVYYGITEHELNHALGFHHEHTRSDRDSYVTINWENINPSTTSNFKLKKTNNLKTPYDYSSVMHYGRTAFSINGLDTITPIPDPSVEIGQRTELSAIDILRINKLYKC
;
A
#
# COMPACT_ATOMS: atom_id res chain seq x y z
N MET A 1 -12.29 14.68 79.99
CA MET A 1 -12.72 13.29 79.71
C MET A 1 -13.33 13.33 78.33
N GLU A 2 -12.88 12.70 77.25
CA GLU A 2 -11.84 11.70 76.88
C GLU A 2 -11.57 11.99 75.38
N SER A 3 -10.34 12.16 74.87
CA SER A 3 -9.37 11.15 74.43
C SER A 3 -9.84 10.17 73.32
N ARG A 4 -9.19 10.32 72.14
CA ARG A 4 -8.77 9.27 71.15
C ARG A 4 -9.88 8.71 70.22
N ALA A 5 -9.65 8.28 68.98
CA ALA A 5 -8.44 8.05 68.18
C ALA A 5 -8.79 8.03 66.68
N SER A 6 -7.74 8.17 65.87
CA SER A 6 -7.68 8.06 64.41
C SER A 6 -8.30 6.79 63.82
N LEU A 7 -8.92 6.91 62.64
CA LEU A 7 -8.91 5.87 61.62
C LEU A 7 -8.40 6.44 60.30
N SER A 8 -7.19 6.01 59.92
CA SER A 8 -6.65 6.09 58.58
C SER A 8 -7.48 5.20 57.66
N ILE A 9 -8.09 5.77 56.62
CA ILE A 9 -8.55 4.99 55.46
C ILE A 9 -7.60 5.30 54.31
N LEU A 10 -6.71 4.34 54.09
CA LEU A 10 -5.85 4.21 52.94
C LEU A 10 -6.74 3.97 51.71
N ALA A 11 -7.07 5.01 50.95
CA ALA A 11 -7.68 4.84 49.63
C ALA A 11 -6.57 4.47 48.63
N LEU A 12 -6.50 3.19 48.27
CA LEU A 12 -5.71 2.73 47.13
C LEU A 12 -6.20 3.46 45.88
N LEU A 13 -5.35 4.33 45.32
CA LEU A 13 -5.45 4.77 43.93
C LEU A 13 -5.07 3.59 43.03
N ILE A 14 -6.02 2.67 42.83
CA ILE A 14 -5.95 1.68 41.75
C ILE A 14 -6.08 2.48 40.47
N GLY A 15 -4.97 2.57 39.74
CA GLY A 15 -4.92 3.20 38.44
C GLY A 15 -5.93 2.57 37.49
N PHE A 16 -7.00 3.31 37.22
CA PHE A 16 -7.72 3.18 35.97
C PHE A 16 -7.12 4.18 34.99
N THR A 17 -5.95 3.84 34.45
CA THR A 17 -5.63 4.27 33.10
C THR A 17 -6.57 3.50 32.17
N GLN A 18 -7.82 3.93 32.08
CA GLN A 18 -8.55 3.74 30.84
C GLN A 18 -7.81 4.58 29.82
N ALA A 19 -6.83 3.93 29.18
CA ALA A 19 -6.35 4.36 27.90
C ALA A 19 -7.60 4.65 27.07
N LEU A 20 -7.77 5.93 26.75
CA LEU A 20 -8.68 6.40 25.71
C LEU A 20 -8.24 5.67 24.43
N TYR A 21 -8.78 4.48 24.23
CA TYR A 21 -8.89 3.87 22.92
C TYR A 21 -9.76 4.83 22.13
N LEU A 22 -9.09 5.77 21.46
CA LEU A 22 -9.68 6.58 20.42
C LEU A 22 -10.38 5.60 19.47
N ASN A 23 -11.71 5.67 19.46
CA ASN A 23 -12.57 5.06 18.45
C ASN A 23 -11.91 5.27 17.08
N GLN A 24 -11.27 4.23 16.57
CA GLN A 24 -10.91 4.19 15.16
C GLN A 24 -12.25 4.16 14.41
N PRO A 25 -12.48 5.07 13.46
CA PRO A 25 -13.69 4.99 12.67
C PRO A 25 -13.72 3.62 11.98
N GLU A 26 -14.91 3.02 12.03
CA GLU A 26 -15.42 1.90 11.24
C GLU A 26 -14.53 1.56 10.03
N HIS A 27 -14.07 0.31 9.96
CA HIS A 27 -13.24 -0.33 8.92
C HIS A 27 -13.11 0.41 7.57
N VAL A 28 -12.32 1.50 7.53
CA VAL A 28 -12.00 2.18 6.25
C VAL A 28 -10.92 1.37 5.54
N ASP A 29 -11.26 0.78 4.39
CA ASP A 29 -10.35 0.03 3.50
C ASP A 29 -9.18 0.93 2.99
N ILE A 30 -8.08 0.36 2.49
CA ILE A 30 -6.95 1.22 2.02
C ILE A 30 -7.41 2.18 0.99
N THR A 31 -8.25 1.73 0.05
CA THR A 31 -8.42 2.49 -1.17
C THR A 31 -9.13 3.76 -0.77
N SER A 32 -10.15 3.64 0.08
CA SER A 32 -10.74 4.77 0.76
C SER A 32 -9.69 5.64 1.49
N ARG A 33 -8.73 5.07 2.24
CA ARG A 33 -7.68 5.87 2.91
C ARG A 33 -6.70 6.56 1.95
N ILE A 34 -6.07 5.83 1.04
CA ILE A 34 -5.16 6.33 0.00
C ILE A 34 -5.87 7.40 -0.81
N LEU A 35 -7.07 7.13 -1.33
CA LEU A 35 -7.83 8.09 -2.13
C LEU A 35 -8.21 9.34 -1.32
N THR A 36 -8.53 9.19 -0.03
CA THR A 36 -8.81 10.35 0.85
C THR A 36 -7.56 11.20 1.05
N ILE A 37 -6.42 10.58 1.32
CA ILE A 37 -5.15 11.30 1.58
C ILE A 37 -4.57 11.89 0.29
N ASN A 38 -4.82 11.26 -0.86
CA ASN A 38 -4.41 11.74 -2.18
C ASN A 38 -5.38 12.76 -2.77
N ASN A 39 -6.54 12.96 -2.15
CA ASN A 39 -7.49 13.98 -2.61
C ASN A 39 -6.86 15.36 -2.48
N GLY A 40 -6.66 16.04 -3.62
CA GLY A 40 -5.96 17.31 -3.68
C GLY A 40 -4.43 17.19 -3.77
N SER A 41 -3.89 16.01 -4.05
CA SER A 41 -2.47 15.86 -4.40
C SER A 41 -2.11 16.78 -5.57
N SER A 42 -0.94 17.41 -5.51
CA SER A 42 -0.36 18.21 -6.59
C SER A 42 0.11 17.37 -7.78
N LYS A 43 0.01 16.04 -7.68
CA LYS A 43 0.37 15.09 -8.73
C LYS A 43 -0.88 14.58 -9.43
N GLU A 44 -0.76 14.41 -10.74
CA GLU A 44 -1.69 13.58 -11.50
C GLU A 44 -1.34 12.12 -11.24
N LEU A 45 -2.25 11.41 -10.56
CA LEU A 45 -2.09 10.03 -10.16
C LEU A 45 -3.03 9.15 -10.98
N LEU A 46 -2.44 8.20 -11.73
CA LEU A 46 -3.21 7.14 -12.36
C LEU A 46 -3.70 6.20 -11.28
N GLU A 47 -4.95 5.73 -11.35
CA GLU A 47 -5.48 4.83 -10.32
C GLU A 47 -5.34 5.40 -8.91
N GLY A 48 -5.39 6.73 -8.78
CA GLY A 48 -5.37 7.39 -7.47
C GLY A 48 -4.03 7.44 -6.76
N ASP A 49 -3.06 6.57 -7.06
CA ASP A 49 -1.76 6.48 -6.34
C ASP A 49 -0.55 6.08 -7.23
N ILE A 50 -0.74 5.88 -8.54
CA ILE A 50 0.37 5.55 -9.45
C ILE A 50 0.89 6.81 -10.13
N LEU A 51 2.17 7.12 -9.90
CA LEU A 51 2.89 8.14 -10.65
C LEU A 51 3.21 7.65 -12.07
N LEU A 52 2.91 8.48 -13.05
CA LEU A 52 3.31 8.25 -14.44
C LEU A 52 4.71 8.82 -14.71
N PRO A 53 5.64 8.04 -15.30
CA PRO A 53 6.95 8.56 -15.70
C PRO A 53 6.79 9.66 -16.76
N ARG A 54 7.24 10.88 -16.48
CA ARG A 54 7.14 12.04 -17.40
C ARG A 54 7.96 11.88 -18.70
N THR A 55 8.89 10.93 -18.74
CA THR A 55 9.84 10.74 -19.84
C THR A 55 9.54 9.53 -20.72
N ARG A 56 8.44 8.80 -20.50
CA ARG A 56 8.12 7.58 -21.26
C ARG A 56 6.73 7.69 -21.90
N ASN A 57 6.70 7.90 -23.22
CA ASN A 57 5.45 7.96 -24.00
C ASN A 57 4.88 6.57 -24.37
N ALA A 58 5.67 5.49 -24.26
CA ALA A 58 5.20 4.12 -24.42
C ALA A 58 5.92 3.18 -23.42
N LEU A 59 5.17 2.59 -22.50
CA LEU A 59 5.69 1.57 -21.60
C LEU A 59 5.65 0.21 -22.31
N VAL A 60 6.75 -0.18 -22.95
CA VAL A 60 7.03 -1.58 -23.25
C VAL A 60 8.26 -1.95 -22.46
N CYS A 61 8.07 -2.71 -21.38
CA CYS A 61 9.18 -3.25 -20.60
C CYS A 61 9.81 -4.47 -21.32
N SER A 62 10.25 -4.28 -22.56
CA SER A 62 10.67 -5.36 -23.46
C SER A 62 11.98 -6.04 -23.03
N ASP A 63 12.82 -5.36 -22.26
CA ASP A 63 14.16 -5.80 -21.85
C ASP A 63 14.30 -6.04 -20.34
N ASN A 64 13.17 -6.10 -19.60
CA ASN A 64 13.15 -6.14 -18.13
C ASN A 64 13.83 -4.95 -17.43
N SER A 65 14.14 -3.85 -18.13
CA SER A 65 14.79 -2.66 -17.55
C SER A 65 13.97 -1.96 -16.45
N CYS A 66 12.66 -2.23 -16.41
CA CYS A 66 11.72 -1.68 -15.44
C CYS A 66 11.60 -2.51 -14.16
N PHE A 67 12.39 -3.58 -14.01
CA PHE A 67 12.47 -4.34 -12.76
C PHE A 67 13.81 -4.10 -12.07
N TRP A 68 13.81 -4.29 -10.75
CA TRP A 68 15.05 -4.24 -9.96
C TRP A 68 15.96 -5.41 -10.31
N LYS A 69 17.25 -5.16 -10.45
CA LYS A 69 18.20 -6.19 -10.91
C LYS A 69 18.44 -7.23 -9.81
N LYS A 70 18.36 -8.50 -10.20
CA LYS A 70 18.77 -9.62 -9.35
C LYS A 70 20.28 -9.77 -9.40
N SER A 71 20.91 -9.79 -8.23
CA SER A 71 22.34 -10.05 -8.06
C SER A 71 22.66 -11.54 -8.22
N SER A 72 23.94 -11.85 -8.45
CA SER A 72 24.43 -13.23 -8.63
C SER A 72 24.21 -14.13 -7.42
N ASN A 73 24.09 -13.57 -6.21
CA ASN A 73 23.77 -14.29 -4.98
C ASN A 73 22.28 -14.62 -4.83
N GLY A 74 21.45 -14.34 -5.85
CA GLY A 74 20.03 -14.66 -5.84
C GLY A 74 19.15 -13.63 -5.12
N LEU A 75 19.71 -12.51 -4.64
CA LEU A 75 18.95 -11.44 -3.99
C LEU A 75 18.67 -10.28 -4.95
N VAL A 76 17.57 -9.57 -4.72
CA VAL A 76 17.23 -8.33 -5.43
C VAL A 76 17.38 -7.18 -4.46
N GLN A 77 18.44 -6.40 -4.60
CA GLN A 77 18.66 -5.24 -3.75
C GLN A 77 17.90 -4.03 -4.30
N VAL A 78 17.06 -3.43 -3.46
CA VAL A 78 16.32 -2.20 -3.73
C VAL A 78 16.86 -1.12 -2.80
N PRO A 79 17.82 -0.29 -3.28
CA PRO A 79 18.39 0.76 -2.45
C PRO A 79 17.32 1.80 -2.10
N TYR A 80 17.32 2.30 -0.87
CA TYR A 80 16.43 3.37 -0.44
C TYR A 80 17.12 4.40 0.46
N VAL A 81 16.57 5.61 0.46
CA VAL A 81 16.79 6.63 1.48
C VAL A 81 15.47 6.94 2.17
N LEU A 82 15.54 7.28 3.46
CA LEU A 82 14.36 7.59 4.26
C LEU A 82 14.47 9.00 4.82
N SER A 83 13.54 9.88 4.42
CA SER A 83 13.55 11.29 4.80
C SER A 83 13.60 11.50 6.31
N ASN A 84 14.37 12.50 6.74
CA ASN A 84 14.55 12.84 8.16
C ASN A 84 13.28 13.35 8.85
N VAL A 85 12.22 13.66 8.09
CA VAL A 85 10.92 14.07 8.62
C VAL A 85 10.16 12.94 9.30
N PHE A 86 10.48 11.67 8.97
CA PHE A 86 9.86 10.51 9.61
C PHE A 86 10.40 10.34 11.04
N SER A 87 9.47 10.30 11.98
CA SER A 87 9.76 10.04 13.40
C SER A 87 10.25 8.60 13.61
N SER A 88 10.79 8.30 14.80
CA SER A 88 11.24 6.93 15.12
C SER A 88 10.12 5.88 15.02
N SER A 89 8.88 6.24 15.36
CA SER A 89 7.71 5.36 15.20
C SER A 89 7.38 5.14 13.73
N ASP A 90 7.40 6.20 12.91
CA ASP A 90 7.16 6.10 11.47
C ASP A 90 8.20 5.19 10.80
N ARG A 91 9.47 5.40 11.16
CA ARG A 91 10.59 4.58 10.68
C ARG A 91 10.40 3.11 11.04
N THR A 92 9.93 2.82 12.26
CA THR A 92 9.65 1.46 12.72
C THR A 92 8.57 0.78 11.87
N VAL A 93 7.46 1.47 11.59
CA VAL A 93 6.40 0.95 10.71
C VAL A 93 6.95 0.63 9.33
N ILE A 94 7.70 1.56 8.74
CA ILE A 94 8.26 1.40 7.40
C ILE A 94 9.27 0.25 7.34
N THR A 95 10.18 0.15 8.31
CA THR A 95 11.17 -0.94 8.35
C THR A 95 10.53 -2.30 8.64
N ASN A 96 9.45 -2.34 9.42
CA ASN A 96 8.72 -3.59 9.68
C ASN A 96 8.02 -4.10 8.41
N ALA A 97 7.40 -3.20 7.64
CA ALA A 97 6.85 -3.56 6.33
C ALA A 97 7.95 -4.08 5.39
N MET A 98 9.11 -3.41 5.32
CA MET A 98 10.25 -3.91 4.53
C MET A 98 10.74 -5.28 4.97
N ALA A 99 10.80 -5.55 6.29
CA ALA A 99 11.25 -6.82 6.85
C ALA A 99 10.35 -8.01 6.44
N PHE A 100 9.06 -7.76 6.20
CA PHE A 100 8.15 -8.79 5.70
C PHE A 100 8.58 -9.33 4.33
N PHE A 101 8.90 -8.43 3.39
CA PHE A 101 9.47 -8.81 2.09
C PHE A 101 10.76 -9.61 2.27
N HIS A 102 11.63 -9.23 3.22
CA HIS A 102 12.89 -9.93 3.45
C HIS A 102 12.68 -11.39 3.89
N ASN A 103 11.64 -11.63 4.69
CA ASN A 103 11.30 -12.95 5.23
C ASN A 103 10.63 -13.87 4.20
N LYS A 104 9.87 -13.31 3.26
CA LYS A 104 9.01 -14.09 2.35
C LYS A 104 9.51 -14.14 0.90
N THR A 105 10.48 -13.30 0.55
CA THR A 105 10.97 -13.15 -0.83
C THR A 105 12.49 -12.97 -0.89
N CYS A 106 13.05 -12.90 -2.09
CA CYS A 106 14.44 -12.51 -2.33
C CYS A 106 14.68 -10.99 -2.41
N ILE A 107 13.64 -10.16 -2.19
CA ILE A 107 13.75 -8.70 -2.16
C ILE A 107 14.45 -8.24 -0.88
N ARG A 108 15.41 -7.33 -1.02
CA ARG A 108 16.15 -6.71 0.09
C ARG A 108 16.16 -5.20 -0.08
N PHE A 109 15.35 -4.51 0.72
CA PHE A 109 15.46 -3.06 0.87
C PHE A 109 16.73 -2.75 1.66
N VAL A 110 17.66 -2.03 1.04
CA VAL A 110 18.98 -1.73 1.63
C VAL A 110 19.20 -0.23 1.68
N SER A 111 19.85 0.26 2.74
CA SER A 111 20.23 1.68 2.80
C SER A 111 21.13 2.02 1.62
N ARG A 112 20.75 3.03 0.86
CA ARG A 112 21.51 3.50 -0.30
C ARG A 112 22.87 4.03 0.15
N THR A 113 23.89 3.73 -0.65
CA THR A 113 25.22 4.35 -0.58
C THR A 113 25.42 5.23 -1.81
N ASN A 114 25.76 4.64 -2.96
CA ASN A 114 26.11 5.32 -4.20
C ASN A 114 25.31 4.83 -5.42
N GLN A 115 24.32 3.97 -5.23
CA GLN A 115 23.52 3.43 -6.31
C GLN A 115 22.77 4.55 -7.04
N THR A 116 22.77 4.50 -8.38
CA THR A 116 22.08 5.46 -9.25
C THR A 116 20.57 5.33 -9.14
N ASP A 117 20.06 4.08 -9.20
CA ASP A 117 18.65 3.76 -9.10
C ASP A 117 18.30 3.46 -7.64
N TYR A 118 17.34 4.18 -7.05
CA TYR A 118 16.95 3.99 -5.65
C TYR A 118 15.58 4.61 -5.34
N LEU A 119 14.96 4.15 -4.25
CA LEU A 119 13.73 4.71 -3.69
C LEU A 119 14.05 5.90 -2.77
N SER A 120 13.46 7.06 -3.04
CA SER A 120 13.40 8.18 -2.11
C SER A 120 12.08 8.13 -1.35
N ILE A 121 12.12 7.60 -0.12
CA ILE A 121 10.92 7.50 0.71
C ILE A 121 10.74 8.82 1.47
N GLU A 122 9.65 9.51 1.16
CA GLU A 122 9.40 10.89 1.57
C GLU A 122 7.97 11.07 2.09
N SER A 123 7.73 12.07 2.94
CA SER A 123 6.38 12.47 3.32
C SER A 123 5.92 13.62 2.44
N LYS A 124 5.41 13.32 1.25
CA LYS A 124 4.79 14.30 0.35
C LYS A 124 3.26 14.30 0.53
N ASP A 125 2.56 14.86 -0.44
CA ASP A 125 1.12 15.05 -0.54
C ASP A 125 0.38 13.79 -1.03
N GLY A 126 0.52 12.70 -0.29
CA GLY A 126 -0.19 11.46 -0.61
C GLY A 126 0.54 10.17 -0.21
N CYS A 127 -0.12 9.05 -0.54
CA CYS A 127 0.42 7.69 -0.61
C CYS A 127 0.52 7.37 -2.11
N TYR A 128 1.73 7.31 -2.66
CA TYR A 128 1.89 7.01 -4.08
C TYR A 128 3.30 6.55 -4.42
N SER A 129 3.39 5.83 -5.53
CA SER A 129 4.64 5.25 -6.02
C SER A 129 4.65 5.18 -7.54
N TYR A 130 5.83 4.99 -8.12
CA TYR A 130 5.92 4.54 -9.51
C TYR A 130 5.73 3.03 -9.58
N VAL A 131 5.25 2.54 -10.73
CA VAL A 131 5.23 1.09 -10.98
C VAL A 131 6.56 0.63 -11.56
N GLY A 132 7.29 -0.15 -10.76
CA GLY A 132 8.60 -0.69 -11.11
C GLY A 132 9.75 0.32 -10.99
N LYS A 133 10.91 -0.06 -11.52
CA LYS A 133 12.12 0.75 -11.57
C LYS A 133 12.05 1.75 -12.73
N THR A 134 12.08 3.04 -12.45
CA THR A 134 12.02 4.09 -13.49
C THR A 134 13.38 4.60 -13.95
N GLY A 135 14.43 4.34 -13.16
CA GLY A 135 15.78 4.87 -13.37
C GLY A 135 16.02 6.15 -12.56
N GLY A 136 17.21 6.27 -11.96
CA GLY A 136 17.55 7.35 -11.05
C GLY A 136 16.84 7.26 -9.69
N ALA A 137 16.77 8.40 -9.00
CA ALA A 137 15.96 8.55 -7.80
C ALA A 137 14.46 8.50 -8.17
N GLN A 138 13.69 7.62 -7.53
CA GLN A 138 12.23 7.57 -7.70
C GLN A 138 11.53 7.68 -6.35
N VAL A 139 10.48 8.48 -6.28
CA VAL A 139 9.77 8.77 -5.03
C VAL A 139 8.83 7.62 -4.68
N VAL A 140 8.80 7.29 -3.39
CA VAL A 140 7.66 6.64 -2.73
C VAL A 140 7.16 7.63 -1.68
N SER A 141 5.96 8.18 -1.88
CA SER A 141 5.36 9.10 -0.92
C SER A 141 4.59 8.31 0.11
N LEU A 142 4.92 8.51 1.39
CA LEU A 142 4.16 8.05 2.54
C LEU A 142 3.90 9.27 3.42
N SER A 143 2.84 10.03 3.11
CA SER A 143 2.43 11.15 3.96
C SER A 143 2.29 10.72 5.41
N ARG A 144 2.96 11.43 6.32
CA ARG A 144 2.83 11.24 7.77
C ARG A 144 1.41 11.48 8.28
N LEU A 145 0.57 12.17 7.49
CA LEU A 145 -0.81 12.48 7.84
C LEU A 145 -1.81 11.37 7.45
N GLY A 146 -1.36 10.23 6.92
CA GLY A 146 -2.29 9.13 6.63
C GLY A 146 -1.77 7.90 5.88
N CYS A 147 -0.48 7.83 5.55
CA CYS A 147 0.08 6.73 4.75
C CYS A 147 1.04 5.83 5.51
N VAL A 148 1.51 6.24 6.69
CA VAL A 148 2.48 5.45 7.48
C VAL A 148 1.77 4.36 8.27
N TYR A 149 1.19 3.42 7.53
CA TYR A 149 0.57 2.19 8.01
C TYR A 149 1.28 1.01 7.37
N TYR A 150 1.26 -0.14 8.04
CA TYR A 150 1.96 -1.34 7.58
C TYR A 150 1.53 -1.76 6.18
N GLY A 151 0.23 -2.05 5.98
CA GLY A 151 -0.31 -2.46 4.67
C GLY A 151 -0.21 -1.38 3.59
N ILE A 152 -0.31 -0.08 3.93
CA ILE A 152 -0.08 1.01 2.95
C ILE A 152 1.38 1.02 2.51
N THR A 153 2.31 0.88 3.45
CA THR A 153 3.74 0.84 3.10
C THR A 153 4.03 -0.35 2.21
N GLU A 154 3.48 -1.53 2.49
CA GLU A 154 3.65 -2.70 1.63
C GLU A 154 3.06 -2.49 0.24
N HIS A 155 1.86 -1.90 0.15
CA HIS A 155 1.20 -1.58 -1.11
C HIS A 155 2.09 -0.68 -2.00
N GLU A 156 2.58 0.44 -1.46
CA GLU A 156 3.42 1.39 -2.23
C GLU A 156 4.79 0.81 -2.62
N LEU A 157 5.36 -0.01 -1.74
CA LEU A 157 6.59 -0.74 -2.05
C LEU A 157 6.34 -1.82 -3.12
N ASN A 158 5.17 -2.45 -3.13
CA ASN A 158 4.81 -3.44 -4.15
C ASN A 158 4.56 -2.78 -5.52
N HIS A 159 3.99 -1.56 -5.55
CA HIS A 159 4.04 -0.72 -6.76
C HIS A 159 5.47 -0.51 -7.24
N ALA A 160 6.38 -0.08 -6.34
CA ALA A 160 7.78 0.14 -6.70
C ALA A 160 8.49 -1.12 -7.23
N LEU A 161 8.01 -2.32 -6.88
CA LEU A 161 8.49 -3.59 -7.40
C LEU A 161 7.92 -3.97 -8.79
N GLY A 162 6.89 -3.28 -9.27
CA GLY A 162 6.33 -3.47 -10.62
C GLY A 162 4.92 -4.02 -10.68
N PHE A 163 4.18 -4.00 -9.56
CA PHE A 163 2.82 -4.51 -9.52
C PHE A 163 1.78 -3.39 -9.70
N HIS A 164 0.80 -3.62 -10.56
CA HIS A 164 -0.39 -2.79 -10.70
C HIS A 164 -1.51 -3.32 -9.77
N HIS A 165 -2.61 -2.59 -9.71
CA HIS A 165 -3.78 -3.00 -8.97
C HIS A 165 -4.44 -4.27 -9.50
N GLU A 166 -4.99 -5.07 -8.59
CA GLU A 166 -5.62 -6.35 -8.89
C GLU A 166 -6.89 -6.21 -9.74
N HIS A 167 -7.73 -5.21 -9.46
CA HIS A 167 -8.98 -4.95 -10.18
C HIS A 167 -8.79 -4.47 -11.62
N THR A 168 -7.55 -4.20 -12.02
CA THR A 168 -7.18 -3.82 -13.39
C THR A 168 -6.59 -4.98 -14.19
N ARG A 169 -6.51 -6.19 -13.62
CA ARG A 169 -6.07 -7.39 -14.35
C ARG A 169 -6.91 -7.62 -15.60
N SER A 170 -6.26 -8.18 -16.62
CA SER A 170 -6.86 -8.45 -17.93
C SER A 170 -7.99 -9.49 -17.89
N ASP A 171 -8.05 -10.31 -16.84
CA ASP A 171 -9.07 -11.33 -16.60
C ASP A 171 -10.09 -10.94 -15.52
N ARG A 172 -10.04 -9.69 -15.00
CA ARG A 172 -10.85 -9.29 -13.82
C ARG A 172 -12.36 -9.42 -14.02
N ASP A 173 -12.87 -9.27 -15.25
CA ASP A 173 -14.32 -9.36 -15.55
C ASP A 173 -14.88 -10.77 -15.30
N SER A 174 -14.03 -11.78 -15.07
CA SER A 174 -14.45 -13.11 -14.60
C SER A 174 -14.65 -13.22 -13.07
N TYR A 175 -14.28 -12.17 -12.33
CA TYR A 175 -14.18 -12.18 -10.87
C TYR A 175 -14.88 -11.00 -10.19
N VAL A 176 -14.99 -9.86 -10.87
CA VAL A 176 -15.70 -8.69 -10.36
C VAL A 176 -16.52 -8.04 -11.47
N THR A 177 -17.65 -7.45 -11.09
CA THR A 177 -18.39 -6.49 -11.92
C THR A 177 -18.04 -5.08 -11.49
N ILE A 178 -17.84 -4.20 -12.48
CA ILE A 178 -17.67 -2.76 -12.26
C ILE A 178 -19.01 -2.07 -12.46
N ASN A 179 -19.50 -1.41 -11.40
CA ASN A 179 -20.76 -0.67 -11.41
C ASN A 179 -20.49 0.77 -11.85
N TRP A 180 -20.37 0.96 -13.16
CA TRP A 180 -19.95 2.22 -13.78
C TRP A 180 -20.81 3.42 -13.39
N GLU A 181 -22.09 3.20 -13.14
CA GLU A 181 -23.07 4.20 -12.69
C GLU A 181 -22.76 4.78 -11.31
N ASN A 182 -22.01 4.05 -10.47
CA ASN A 182 -21.62 4.50 -9.13
C ASN A 182 -20.25 5.19 -9.11
N ILE A 183 -19.52 5.21 -10.24
CA ILE A 183 -18.16 5.77 -10.31
C ILE A 183 -18.20 7.24 -10.69
N ASN A 184 -17.32 8.04 -10.08
CA ASN A 184 -17.13 9.43 -10.51
C ASN A 184 -16.74 9.50 -12.00
N PRO A 185 -17.51 10.19 -12.87
CA PRO A 185 -17.23 10.24 -14.30
C PRO A 185 -15.78 10.66 -14.64
N SER A 186 -15.18 11.54 -13.82
CA SER A 186 -13.79 12.01 -14.02
C SER A 186 -12.72 10.96 -13.70
N THR A 187 -13.07 9.87 -13.00
CA THR A 187 -12.12 8.83 -12.55
C THR A 187 -12.38 7.45 -13.16
N THR A 188 -13.32 7.34 -14.11
CA THR A 188 -13.64 6.07 -14.81
C THR A 188 -12.42 5.39 -15.45
N SER A 189 -11.41 6.16 -15.86
CA SER A 189 -10.14 5.64 -16.37
C SER A 189 -9.39 4.74 -15.38
N ASN A 190 -9.58 4.93 -14.06
CA ASN A 190 -8.94 4.16 -12.99
C ASN A 190 -9.45 2.71 -12.87
N PHE A 191 -10.51 2.37 -13.60
CA PHE A 191 -11.11 1.03 -13.61
C PHE A 191 -10.90 0.28 -14.93
N LYS A 192 -10.19 0.90 -15.88
CA LYS A 192 -9.91 0.29 -17.18
C LYS A 192 -8.95 -0.88 -17.01
N LEU A 193 -9.23 -1.96 -17.74
CA LEU A 193 -8.35 -3.12 -17.82
C LEU A 193 -6.96 -2.70 -18.31
N LYS A 194 -5.93 -3.29 -17.71
CA LYS A 194 -4.56 -3.23 -18.18
C LYS A 194 -4.18 -4.52 -18.89
N LYS A 195 -3.33 -4.39 -19.90
CA LYS A 195 -2.59 -5.52 -20.46
C LYS A 195 -1.56 -5.99 -19.42
N THR A 196 -1.95 -6.98 -18.63
CA THR A 196 -1.21 -7.47 -17.47
C THR A 196 -0.51 -8.78 -17.77
N ASN A 197 0.69 -8.97 -17.21
CA ASN A 197 1.28 -10.29 -17.07
C ASN A 197 0.83 -10.88 -15.73
N ASN A 198 -0.17 -11.75 -15.79
CA ASN A 198 -0.77 -12.35 -14.59
C ASN A 198 0.12 -13.41 -13.91
N LEU A 199 1.34 -13.66 -14.43
CA LEU A 199 2.32 -14.61 -13.88
C LEU A 199 1.76 -16.03 -13.62
N LYS A 200 0.73 -16.41 -14.37
CA LYS A 200 -0.01 -17.67 -14.19
C LYS A 200 -0.45 -17.86 -12.73
N THR A 201 -0.94 -16.80 -12.09
CA THR A 201 -1.58 -16.87 -10.76
C THR A 201 -3.07 -16.59 -10.90
N PRO A 202 -3.91 -17.17 -10.02
CA PRO A 202 -5.31 -16.79 -9.95
C PRO A 202 -5.49 -15.31 -9.59
N TYR A 203 -6.71 -14.83 -9.80
CA TYR A 203 -7.19 -13.55 -9.26
C TYR A 203 -7.30 -13.66 -7.74
N ASP A 204 -6.97 -12.58 -7.05
CA ASP A 204 -6.90 -12.56 -5.59
C ASP A 204 -7.67 -11.38 -4.99
N TYR A 205 -8.89 -11.64 -4.52
CA TYR A 205 -9.70 -10.66 -3.79
C TYR A 205 -8.99 -10.12 -2.53
N SER A 206 -8.12 -10.93 -1.92
CA SER A 206 -7.38 -10.58 -0.71
C SER A 206 -6.07 -9.84 -0.98
N SER A 207 -5.73 -9.57 -2.25
CA SER A 207 -4.50 -8.85 -2.58
C SER A 207 -4.49 -7.46 -1.92
N VAL A 208 -3.34 -7.07 -1.36
CA VAL A 208 -3.15 -5.70 -0.85
C VAL A 208 -3.25 -4.67 -1.98
N MET A 209 -3.14 -5.11 -3.23
CA MET A 209 -3.28 -4.31 -4.45
C MET A 209 -4.74 -4.24 -4.96
N HIS A 210 -5.71 -4.86 -4.29
CA HIS A 210 -7.11 -4.82 -4.71
C HIS A 210 -7.84 -3.62 -4.11
N TYR A 211 -8.56 -2.86 -4.95
CA TYR A 211 -9.42 -1.79 -4.47
C TYR A 211 -10.52 -2.26 -3.51
N GLY A 212 -10.91 -1.39 -2.57
CA GLY A 212 -12.14 -1.57 -1.80
C GLY A 212 -13.40 -1.39 -2.64
N ARG A 213 -14.55 -1.82 -2.09
CA ARG A 213 -15.84 -1.87 -2.79
C ARG A 213 -16.34 -0.49 -3.23
N THR A 214 -16.04 0.56 -2.46
CA THR A 214 -16.55 1.94 -2.66
C THR A 214 -15.52 2.88 -3.28
N ALA A 215 -14.41 2.36 -3.82
CA ALA A 215 -13.36 3.16 -4.44
C ALA A 215 -13.96 4.12 -5.49
N PHE A 216 -13.65 5.42 -5.39
CA PHE A 216 -14.18 6.47 -6.29
C PHE A 216 -15.71 6.55 -6.43
N SER A 217 -16.46 6.06 -5.44
CA SER A 217 -17.93 6.12 -5.44
C SER A 217 -18.44 7.57 -5.36
N ILE A 218 -19.50 7.88 -6.11
CA ILE A 218 -20.20 9.19 -6.03
C ILE A 218 -21.35 9.21 -5.03
N ASN A 219 -21.82 8.04 -4.62
CA ASN A 219 -23.05 7.87 -3.84
C ASN A 219 -22.86 6.95 -2.63
N GLY A 220 -21.61 6.54 -2.35
CA GLY A 220 -21.28 5.60 -1.29
C GLY A 220 -21.64 4.15 -1.60
N LEU A 221 -22.22 3.86 -2.78
CA LEU A 221 -22.52 2.51 -3.24
C LEU A 221 -21.28 1.86 -3.87
N ASP A 222 -21.33 0.54 -4.01
CA ASP A 222 -20.24 -0.24 -4.56
C ASP A 222 -19.94 0.13 -6.00
N THR A 223 -18.68 0.42 -6.29
CA THR A 223 -18.12 0.53 -7.63
C THR A 223 -17.54 -0.79 -8.12
N ILE A 224 -17.17 -1.69 -7.20
CA ILE A 224 -16.67 -3.04 -7.49
C ILE A 224 -17.49 -4.05 -6.69
N THR A 225 -18.10 -5.02 -7.37
CA THR A 225 -18.84 -6.13 -6.76
C THR A 225 -18.20 -7.46 -7.14
N PRO A 226 -17.70 -8.25 -6.17
CA PRO A 226 -17.22 -9.61 -6.43
C PRO A 226 -18.31 -10.53 -6.99
N ILE A 227 -17.91 -11.45 -7.86
CA ILE A 227 -18.77 -12.48 -8.46
C ILE A 227 -18.07 -13.85 -8.42
N PRO A 228 -18.82 -14.96 -8.33
CA PRO A 228 -20.28 -15.04 -8.22
C PRO A 228 -20.81 -14.69 -6.83
N ASP A 229 -19.94 -14.63 -5.82
CA ASP A 229 -20.31 -14.33 -4.43
C ASP A 229 -19.98 -12.87 -4.07
N PRO A 230 -20.99 -11.99 -3.96
CA PRO A 230 -20.79 -10.57 -3.65
C PRO A 230 -20.40 -10.31 -2.18
N SER A 231 -20.44 -11.33 -1.32
CA SER A 231 -20.05 -11.21 0.10
C SER A 231 -18.54 -11.30 0.33
N VAL A 232 -17.78 -11.71 -0.69
CA VAL A 232 -16.31 -11.77 -0.62
C VAL A 232 -15.73 -10.40 -0.29
N GLU A 233 -14.85 -10.35 0.72
CA GLU A 233 -14.18 -9.11 1.10
C GLU A 233 -13.08 -8.74 0.09
N ILE A 234 -13.03 -7.45 -0.25
CA ILE A 234 -11.98 -6.83 -1.06
C ILE A 234 -11.55 -5.52 -0.39
N GLY A 235 -10.29 -5.13 -0.57
CA GLY A 235 -9.78 -3.91 0.06
C GLY A 235 -9.10 -4.11 1.41
N GLN A 236 -8.81 -5.36 1.82
CA GLN A 236 -8.08 -5.69 3.07
C GLN A 236 -6.69 -5.06 3.11
N ARG A 237 -6.19 -4.65 4.29
CA ARG A 237 -4.87 -3.97 4.43
C ARG A 237 -4.06 -4.36 5.64
N THR A 238 -4.19 -5.61 6.01
CA THR A 238 -3.42 -6.21 7.07
C THR A 238 -1.98 -6.41 6.61
N GLU A 239 -1.80 -7.07 5.46
CA GLU A 239 -0.50 -7.43 4.90
C GLU A 239 -0.63 -7.89 3.43
N LEU A 240 0.49 -8.06 2.73
CA LEU A 240 0.56 -8.76 1.45
C LEU A 240 -0.05 -10.16 1.54
N SER A 241 -0.88 -10.51 0.56
CA SER A 241 -1.45 -11.85 0.49
C SER A 241 -0.40 -12.90 0.13
N ALA A 242 -0.75 -14.18 0.30
CA ALA A 242 0.06 -15.29 -0.19
C ALA A 242 0.29 -15.22 -1.72
N ILE A 243 -0.69 -14.73 -2.49
CA ILE A 243 -0.58 -14.59 -3.95
C ILE A 243 0.28 -13.38 -4.32
N ASP A 244 0.22 -12.28 -3.56
CA ASP A 244 1.13 -11.14 -3.74
C ASP A 244 2.59 -11.60 -3.59
N ILE A 245 2.90 -12.33 -2.51
CA ILE A 245 4.22 -12.93 -2.27
C ILE A 245 4.63 -13.87 -3.41
N LEU A 246 3.74 -14.77 -3.82
CA LEU A 246 3.98 -15.71 -4.92
C LEU A 246 4.33 -14.97 -6.21
N ARG A 247 3.63 -13.88 -6.52
CA ARG A 247 3.88 -13.07 -7.71
C ARG A 247 5.22 -12.35 -7.65
N ILE A 248 5.59 -11.79 -6.49
CA ILE A 248 6.93 -11.21 -6.29
C ILE A 248 8.00 -12.28 -6.56
N ASN A 249 7.85 -13.46 -5.96
CA ASN A 249 8.80 -14.56 -6.13
C ASN A 249 8.89 -15.04 -7.58
N LYS A 250 7.75 -15.17 -8.29
CA LYS A 250 7.73 -15.53 -9.71
C LYS A 250 8.38 -14.46 -10.60
N LEU A 251 8.07 -13.18 -10.37
CA LEU A 251 8.59 -12.07 -11.16
C LEU A 251 10.11 -11.96 -11.03
N TYR A 252 10.61 -12.01 -9.79
CA TYR A 252 12.02 -11.88 -9.46
C TYR A 252 12.76 -13.23 -9.40
N LYS A 253 12.08 -14.32 -9.79
CA LYS A 253 12.61 -15.69 -9.83
C LYS A 253 13.32 -16.09 -8.55
N CYS A 254 12.80 -15.65 -7.41
CA CYS A 254 13.16 -16.23 -6.12
C CYS A 254 12.79 -17.73 -6.19
#